data_AF-A0A432UAV6-F1
#
_entry.id   AF-A0A432UAV6-F1
#
_cell.length_a   1.000
_cell.length_b   1.000
_cell.length_c   1.000
_cell.angle_alpha   90.00
_cell.angle_beta   90.00
_cell.angle_gamma   90.00
#
_symmetry.space_group_name_H-M   'P 1'
#
loop_
_entity.id
_entity.type
_entity.pdbx_description
1 polymer ?
#
loop_
_entity_poly.entity_id
_entity_poly.type
_entity_poly.pdbx_seq_one_letter_code
_entity_poly.pdbx_strand_id
1 'polypeptide(L)' 'HLVGRYSYVDPNDDRDDTYDVDYTTLGFYYLINGWQAAVRSSYTWANERHGEEVNNNLFVTEFQLLF' A
#
# COMPACT_ATOMS: atom_id res chain seq x y z
N HIS A 1 -0.96 -3.64 15.92
CA HIS A 1 -1.31 -2.31 15.38
C HIS A 1 -2.13 -2.49 14.11
N LEU A 2 -3.16 -1.66 13.91
CA LEU A 2 -3.83 -1.50 12.63
C LEU A 2 -3.25 -0.25 11.97
N VAL A 3 -2.99 -0.31 10.67
CA VAL A 3 -2.40 0.79 9.91
C VAL A 3 -3.26 1.06 8.70
N GLY A 4 -3.70 2.31 8.58
CA GLY A 4 -4.27 2.84 7.35
C GLY A 4 -3.30 3.85 6.74
N ARG A 5 -3.12 3.79 5.42
CA ARG A 5 -2.30 4.73 4.66
C ARG A 5 -3.05 5.13 3.41
N TYR A 6 -3.06 6.42 3.13
CA TYR A 6 -3.43 6.97 1.84
C TYR A 6 -2.18 7.59 1.20
N SER A 7 -2.01 7.42 -0.10
CA SER A 7 -0.91 8.02 -0.85
C SER A 7 -1.40 8.40 -2.24
N TYR A 8 -1.00 9.57 -2.69
CA TYR A 8 -1.31 10.07 -4.02
C TYR A 8 0.02 10.41 -4.69
N VAL A 9 0.14 10.02 -5.95
CA VAL A 9 1.31 10.30 -6.78
C VAL A 9 0.81 10.98 -8.04
N ASP A 10 1.24 12.22 -8.22
CA ASP A 10 1.14 12.96 -9.46
C ASP A 10 2.53 12.92 -10.13
N PRO A 11 2.74 12.08 -11.14
CA PRO A 11 4.02 11.97 -11.82
C PRO A 11 4.25 13.09 -12.85
N ASN A 12 3.27 13.95 -13.15
CA ASN A 12 3.35 14.95 -14.21
C ASN A 12 3.04 16.37 -13.68
N ASP A 13 4.06 17.10 -13.25
CA ASP A 13 3.93 18.52 -12.80
C ASP A 13 3.47 19.48 -13.94
N ASP A 14 3.54 19.07 -15.23
CA ASP A 14 3.31 19.96 -16.38
C ASP A 14 2.40 19.42 -17.52
N ARG A 15 1.85 18.19 -17.46
CA ARG A 15 0.98 17.63 -18.53
C ARG A 15 -0.01 16.55 -18.07
N ASP A 16 -1.28 16.72 -18.45
CA ASP A 16 -2.40 15.75 -18.48
C ASP A 16 -2.41 14.69 -17.36
N ASP A 17 -3.37 14.85 -16.43
CA ASP A 17 -3.71 14.02 -15.24
C ASP A 17 -3.91 12.51 -15.51
N THR A 18 -3.70 12.07 -16.75
CA THR A 18 -3.80 10.70 -17.25
C THR A 18 -2.92 9.72 -16.44
N TYR A 19 -1.84 10.16 -15.80
CA TYR A 19 -0.96 9.26 -15.05
C TYR A 19 -1.08 9.38 -13.53
N ASP A 20 -2.04 10.13 -13.02
CA ASP A 20 -2.30 10.23 -11.59
C ASP A 20 -2.72 8.88 -11.01
N VAL A 21 -2.11 8.52 -9.89
CA VAL A 21 -2.46 7.30 -9.16
C VAL A 21 -2.67 7.59 -7.69
N ASP A 22 -3.78 7.09 -7.14
CA ASP A 22 -4.00 7.04 -5.71
C ASP A 22 -3.98 5.61 -5.18
N TYR A 23 -3.43 5.48 -3.97
CA TYR A 23 -3.27 4.23 -3.26
C TYR A 23 -3.92 4.35 -1.89
N THR A 24 -4.85 3.44 -1.62
CA THR A 24 -5.40 3.24 -0.28
C THR A 24 -4.89 1.91 0.24
N THR A 25 -4.23 1.90 1.40
CA THR A 25 -3.70 0.69 2.02
C THR A 25 -4.27 0.51 3.40
N LEU A 26 -4.76 -0.69 3.68
CA LEU A 26 -5.11 -1.15 5.02
C LEU A 26 -4.27 -2.36 5.38
N GLY A 27 -3.77 -2.40 6.62
CA GLY A 27 -2.95 -3.51 7.07
C GLY A 27 -2.92 -3.68 8.57
N PHE A 28 -2.33 -4.80 8.98
CA PHE A 28 -2.05 -5.08 10.37
C PHE A 28 -0.57 -5.40 10.57
N TYR A 29 -0.14 -5.16 11.81
CA TYR A 29 1.19 -5.42 12.30
C TYR A 29 1.09 -6.12 13.64
N TYR A 30 1.70 -7.29 13.78
CA TYR A 30 1.70 -8.07 15.01
C TYR A 30 3.13 -8.42 15.44
N LEU A 31 3.48 -8.09 16.68
CA LEU A 31 4.75 -8.46 17.30
C LEU A 31 4.61 -9.82 17.98
N ILE A 32 5.55 -10.71 17.68
CA ILE A 32 5.67 -12.02 18.31
C ILE A 32 6.83 -11.96 19.30
N ASN A 33 6.60 -12.51 20.50
CA ASN A 33 7.60 -12.66 21.56
C ASN A 33 8.34 -11.36 21.90
N GLY A 34 7.59 -10.27 22.12
CA GLY A 34 8.16 -9.04 22.68
C GLY A 34 9.36 -8.52 21.89
N TRP A 35 9.24 -8.44 20.55
CA TRP A 35 10.19 -7.85 19.59
C TRP A 35 11.18 -8.81 18.91
N GLN A 36 11.00 -10.13 18.98
CA GLN A 36 11.88 -11.09 18.28
C GLN A 36 11.47 -11.36 16.83
N ALA A 37 10.17 -11.23 16.54
CA ALA A 37 9.64 -11.39 15.20
C ALA A 37 8.39 -10.54 15.01
N ALA A 38 8.07 -10.24 13.76
CA ALA A 38 6.87 -9.53 13.38
C ALA A 38 6.20 -10.19 12.17
N VAL A 39 4.87 -10.20 12.18
CA VAL A 39 4.06 -10.51 11.00
C VAL A 39 3.34 -9.24 10.58
N ARG A 40 3.40 -8.95 9.28
CA ARG A 40 2.72 -7.83 8.64
C ARG A 40 1.89 -8.34 7.49
N SER A 41 0.70 -7.79 7.33
CA SER A 41 -0.07 -8.01 6.12
C SER A 41 -0.79 -6.74 5.75
N SER A 42 -0.94 -6.50 4.45
CA SER A 42 -1.60 -5.31 3.93
C SER A 42 -2.29 -5.61 2.61
N TYR A 43 -3.44 -4.97 2.43
CA TYR A 43 -4.13 -4.89 1.16
C TYR A 43 -4.09 -3.44 0.67
N THR A 44 -3.72 -3.24 -0.59
CA THR A 44 -3.64 -1.94 -1.24
C THR A 44 -4.56 -1.91 -2.44
N TRP A 45 -5.46 -0.95 -2.46
CA TRP A 45 -6.21 -0.53 -3.64
C TRP A 45 -5.40 0.49 -4.41
N ALA A 46 -5.26 0.30 -5.72
CA ALA A 46 -4.64 1.26 -6.62
C ALA A 46 -5.71 1.77 -7.60
N ASN A 47 -5.95 3.08 -7.61
CA ASN A 47 -6.88 3.71 -8.53
C ASN A 47 -6.08 4.61 -9.48
N GLU A 48 -6.15 4.31 -10.77
CA GLU A 48 -5.51 5.09 -11.83
C GLU A 48 -6.56 6.00 -12.50
N ARG A 49 -6.22 7.26 -12.76
CA ARG A 49 -7.18 8.28 -13.23
C ARG A 49 -7.33 8.39 -14.75
N HIS A 50 -6.60 7.60 -15.57
CA HIS A 50 -6.70 7.64 -17.04
C HIS A 50 -8.01 7.11 -17.64
N GLY A 51 -8.95 6.66 -16.82
CA GLY A 51 -10.28 6.24 -17.30
C GLY A 51 -10.35 4.79 -17.80
N GLU A 52 -9.22 4.08 -17.90
CA GLU A 52 -9.22 2.62 -17.97
C GLU A 52 -9.07 2.04 -16.56
N GLU A 53 -10.02 1.22 -16.14
CA GLU A 53 -9.98 0.55 -14.84
C GLU A 53 -8.87 -0.53 -14.87
N VAL A 54 -7.67 -0.19 -14.41
CA VAL A 54 -6.58 -1.16 -14.25
C VAL A 54 -6.66 -1.75 -12.86
N ASN A 55 -6.92 -3.06 -12.80
CA ASN A 55 -7.07 -3.78 -11.53
C ASN A 55 -5.69 -4.11 -10.94
N ASN A 56 -5.02 -3.10 -10.38
CA ASN A 56 -3.66 -3.17 -9.82
C ASN A 56 -3.64 -3.31 -8.29
N ASN A 57 -4.67 -3.96 -7.73
CA ASN A 57 -4.77 -4.20 -6.31
C ASN A 57 -3.70 -5.21 -5.84
N LEU A 58 -3.14 -4.98 -4.65
CA LEU A 58 -2.02 -5.78 -4.14
C LEU A 58 -2.28 -6.26 -2.71
N PHE A 59 -2.17 -7.57 -2.50
CA PHE A 59 -2.08 -8.18 -1.18
C PHE A 59 -0.65 -8.63 -0.90
N VAL A 60 -0.09 -8.20 0.23
CA VAL A 60 1.25 -8.60 0.67
C VAL A 60 1.17 -9.12 2.09
N THR A 61 1.88 -10.21 2.36
CA THR A 61 2.16 -10.68 3.71
C THR A 61 3.66 -10.84 3.86
N GLU A 62 4.18 -10.40 4.99
CA GLU A 62 5.60 -10.40 5.30
C GLU A 62 5.82 -10.95 6.71
N PHE A 63 6.84 -11.80 6.84
CA PHE A 63 7.37 -12.26 8.11
C PHE A 63 8.78 -11.71 8.28
N GLN A 64 9.01 -11.00 9.38
CA GLN A 64 10.29 -10.37 9.69
C GLN A 64 10.85 -10.95 10.99
N LEU A 65 12.10 -11.43 10.95
CA LEU A 65 12.89 -11.74 12.14
C LEU A 65 13.64 -10.47 12.58
N LEU A 66 13.65 -10.20 13.88
CA LEU A 66 14.26 -9.03 14.50
C LEU A 66 15.39 -9.55 15.40
N PHE A 67 16.61 -9.65 14.85
CA PHE A 67 17.83 -10.09 15.55
C PHE A 67 18.97 -9.11 15.36
#